data_AF-A0A946U7T5-F1
#
_entry.id   AF-A0A946U7T5-F1
#
_cell.length_a   1.000
_cell.length_b   1.000
_cell.length_c   1.000
_cell.angle_alpha   90.00
_cell.angle_beta   90.00
_cell.angle_gamma   90.00
#
_symmetry.space_group_name_H-M   'P 1'
#
loop_
_entity.id
_entity.type
_entity.pdbx_description
1 polymer ?
#
loop_
_entity_poly.entity_id
_entity_poly.type
_entity_poly.pdbx_seq_one_letter_code
_entity_poly.pdbx_strand_id
1 'polypeptide(L)'
;MFRIIWPVCGVFLLATTQSAFAAKPLGPPIEEMLASPELTRVAAGVAREKLEPPRVRFEITDRFSGESPDKLVLRLDDQTYSDLTVGQAYIFAWTDQRKVALLRKVHEIDPDGPSVVSVRGLSTKALYEDSPEIRSLLTPRNMSSADDAAREIDALLAQMKREDVRSRDLVVAQLFLKPELSGQMSRAQADTLRQVLNMPGLSAQHRDNLLQSALRMNEELRTPWLAEEYRRVIILHGARHDLNSFVPGLVKNSAKGLGQIGEPADVELLSILLYANNPGVARVALRSMDRLDRAAAVARAEQAVERGWVAKQTRRELEKYLENGSKAGN
;
A
#
# COMPACT_ATOMS: atom_id res chain seq x y z
N MET A 1 33.65 67.15 18.94
CA MET A 1 32.86 67.14 17.69
C MET A 1 32.76 65.67 17.26
N PHE A 2 31.70 64.98 17.69
CA PHE A 2 31.55 63.52 17.61
C PHE A 2 31.10 63.09 16.20
N ARG A 3 31.86 62.19 15.56
CA ARG A 3 31.41 61.46 14.36
C ARG A 3 30.78 60.14 14.80
N ILE A 4 29.49 60.01 14.51
CA ILE A 4 28.67 58.81 14.75
C ILE A 4 29.05 57.75 13.71
N ILE A 5 29.54 56.61 14.20
CA ILE A 5 29.71 55.38 13.44
C ILE A 5 28.38 54.62 13.55
N TRP A 6 27.71 54.40 12.42
CA TRP A 6 26.59 53.48 12.29
C TRP A 6 27.12 52.05 12.14
N PRO A 7 26.66 51.05 12.93
CA PRO A 7 27.00 49.67 12.69
C PRO A 7 26.03 49.04 11.66
N VAL A 8 26.65 48.26 10.79
CA VAL A 8 26.08 47.36 9.78
C VAL A 8 24.86 46.60 10.31
N CYS A 9 23.68 46.92 9.78
CA CYS A 9 22.52 46.05 9.84
C CYS A 9 22.55 45.05 8.69
N GLY A 10 22.48 43.77 9.05
CA GLY A 10 21.67 42.80 8.33
C GLY A 10 22.30 42.11 7.13
N VAL A 11 22.97 40.98 7.37
CA VAL A 11 22.70 39.71 6.66
C VAL A 11 23.09 38.56 7.60
N PHE A 12 22.17 38.11 8.46
CA PHE A 12 22.18 36.72 8.93
C PHE A 12 21.04 36.01 8.20
N LEU A 13 21.34 35.59 6.97
CA LEU A 13 20.59 34.54 6.28
C LEU A 13 20.83 33.24 7.05
N LEU A 14 20.05 33.03 8.10
CA LEU A 14 19.83 31.69 8.64
C LEU A 14 19.12 30.89 7.55
N ALA A 15 19.94 30.22 6.74
CA ALA A 15 19.53 29.07 5.95
C ALA A 15 19.11 27.97 6.93
N THR A 16 17.89 28.07 7.46
CA THR A 16 17.18 26.91 7.97
C THR A 16 16.84 26.06 6.76
N THR A 17 17.80 25.23 6.36
CA THR A 17 17.54 24.03 5.59
C THR A 17 16.58 23.19 6.42
N GLN A 18 15.27 23.42 6.21
CA GLN A 18 14.26 22.47 6.61
C GLN A 18 14.59 21.19 5.87
N SER A 19 15.31 20.31 6.55
CA SER A 19 15.45 18.93 6.16
C SER A 19 14.03 18.39 6.17
N ALA A 20 13.42 18.32 4.99
CA ALA A 20 12.23 17.52 4.79
C ALA A 20 12.67 16.09 5.11
N PHE A 21 12.47 15.68 6.38
CA PHE A 21 12.77 14.35 6.84
C PHE A 21 11.84 13.40 6.09
N ALA A 22 12.33 12.86 4.98
CA ALA A 22 11.66 11.79 4.26
C ALA A 22 11.44 10.66 5.27
N ALA A 23 10.16 10.35 5.54
CA ALA A 23 9.80 9.22 6.38
C ALA A 23 10.50 7.96 5.86
N LYS A 24 11.10 7.16 6.75
CA LYS A 24 11.73 5.90 6.36
C LYS A 24 10.72 5.10 5.54
N PRO A 25 11.07 4.60 4.33
CA PRO A 25 10.16 3.79 3.53
C PRO A 25 9.59 2.65 4.36
N LEU A 26 8.33 2.30 4.09
CA LEU A 26 7.67 1.16 4.72
C LEU A 26 8.33 -0.11 4.20
N GLY A 27 8.79 -0.97 5.11
CA GLY A 27 9.25 -2.30 4.77
C GLY A 27 8.08 -3.29 4.71
N PRO A 28 8.31 -4.50 4.17
CA PRO A 28 7.35 -5.59 4.24
C PRO A 28 6.88 -5.85 5.69
N PRO A 29 5.56 -5.91 5.96
CA PRO A 29 5.03 -5.94 7.31
C PRO A 29 5.43 -7.18 8.11
N ILE A 30 5.60 -8.35 7.47
CA ILE A 30 6.00 -9.57 8.16
C ILE A 30 7.42 -9.44 8.69
N GLU A 31 8.34 -9.00 7.85
CA GLU A 31 9.73 -8.77 8.19
C GLU A 31 9.85 -7.66 9.24
N GLU A 32 9.06 -6.59 9.16
CA GLU A 32 9.03 -5.55 10.20
C GLU A 32 8.55 -6.11 11.55
N MET A 33 7.55 -7.00 11.58
CA MET A 33 7.09 -7.64 12.83
C MET A 33 8.15 -8.58 13.42
N LEU A 34 8.91 -9.26 12.57
CA LEU A 34 9.91 -10.24 13.00
C LEU A 34 11.30 -9.63 13.28
N ALA A 35 11.56 -8.40 12.84
CA ALA A 35 12.88 -7.77 12.90
C ALA A 35 13.38 -7.45 14.33
N SER A 36 12.48 -7.24 15.29
CA SER A 36 12.80 -6.86 16.66
C SER A 36 12.10 -7.78 17.67
N PRO A 37 12.54 -9.04 17.81
CA PRO A 37 11.94 -10.02 18.73
C PRO A 37 11.91 -9.56 20.20
N GLU A 38 12.79 -8.65 20.58
CA GLU A 38 12.86 -8.01 21.90
C GLU A 38 11.77 -6.96 22.14
N LEU A 39 11.23 -6.36 21.07
CA LEU A 39 10.17 -5.36 21.12
C LEU A 39 8.81 -5.95 20.75
N THR A 40 8.79 -6.77 19.69
CA THR A 40 7.60 -7.38 19.10
C THR A 40 7.74 -8.88 19.13
N ARG A 41 6.83 -9.55 19.82
CA ARG A 41 6.78 -11.00 19.94
C ARG A 41 5.64 -11.52 19.09
N VAL A 42 5.81 -12.66 18.45
CA VAL A 42 4.81 -13.29 17.59
C VAL A 42 4.53 -14.69 18.08
N ALA A 43 3.25 -14.99 18.36
CA ALA A 43 2.83 -16.25 18.94
C ALA A 43 1.47 -16.70 18.38
N ALA A 44 1.21 -18.01 18.40
CA ALA A 44 -0.13 -18.56 18.25
C ALA A 44 -0.71 -18.88 19.62
N GLY A 45 -2.01 -18.65 19.79
CA GLY A 45 -2.71 -19.04 21.01
C GLY A 45 -4.21 -19.15 20.83
N VAL A 46 -4.82 -19.93 21.71
CA VAL A 46 -6.27 -20.08 21.78
C VAL A 46 -6.84 -19.01 22.71
N ALA A 47 -7.81 -18.24 22.23
CA ALA A 47 -8.51 -17.29 23.08
C ALA A 47 -9.37 -18.05 24.10
N ARG A 48 -9.09 -17.92 25.40
CA ARG A 48 -9.79 -18.67 26.45
C ARG A 48 -10.89 -17.90 27.13
N GLU A 49 -10.71 -16.60 27.32
CA GLU A 49 -11.66 -15.78 28.06
C GLU A 49 -11.54 -14.31 27.66
N LYS A 50 -12.70 -13.66 27.42
CA LYS A 50 -12.79 -12.20 27.37
C LYS A 50 -12.94 -11.69 28.81
N LEU A 51 -12.00 -10.86 29.25
CA LEU A 51 -12.03 -10.19 30.55
C LEU A 51 -12.71 -8.82 30.42
N GLU A 52 -12.51 -7.93 31.40
CA GLU A 52 -12.92 -6.53 31.29
C GLU A 52 -12.41 -5.93 29.97
N PRO A 53 -13.29 -5.34 29.15
CA PRO A 53 -12.89 -4.79 27.86
C PRO A 53 -11.75 -3.77 27.99
N PRO A 54 -10.78 -3.77 27.05
CA PRO A 54 -10.66 -4.62 25.88
C PRO A 54 -9.62 -5.75 26.07
N ARG A 55 -9.66 -6.50 27.19
CA ARG A 55 -8.65 -7.52 27.53
C ARG A 55 -9.09 -8.96 27.26
N VAL A 56 -8.23 -9.76 26.66
CA VAL A 56 -8.49 -11.18 26.37
C VAL A 56 -7.33 -12.05 26.87
N ARG A 57 -7.65 -13.17 27.52
CA ARG A 57 -6.66 -14.17 27.92
C ARG A 57 -6.47 -15.21 26.83
N PHE A 58 -5.24 -15.39 26.40
CA PHE A 58 -4.79 -16.42 25.48
C PHE A 58 -3.96 -17.48 26.20
N GLU A 59 -4.11 -18.72 25.76
CA GLU A 59 -3.19 -19.82 26.06
C GLU A 59 -2.32 -20.07 24.83
N ILE A 60 -1.01 -19.89 24.98
CA ILE A 60 -0.05 -19.92 23.89
C ILE A 60 0.24 -21.36 23.49
N THR A 61 0.08 -21.66 22.20
CA THR A 61 0.37 -22.99 21.64
C THR A 61 1.74 -23.00 20.96
N ASP A 62 2.11 -21.90 20.29
CA ASP A 62 3.34 -21.81 19.51
C ASP A 62 3.98 -20.43 19.61
N ARG A 63 5.29 -20.38 19.40
CA ARG A 63 6.10 -19.16 19.48
C ARG A 63 6.89 -19.03 18.17
N PHE A 64 6.65 -17.96 17.43
CA PHE A 64 7.31 -17.71 16.15
C PHE A 64 8.47 -16.73 16.28
N SER A 65 8.35 -15.75 17.18
CA SER A 65 9.39 -14.74 17.42
C SER A 65 9.32 -14.20 18.84
N GLY A 66 10.50 -14.07 19.48
CA GLY A 66 10.63 -13.59 20.86
C GLY A 66 10.09 -14.58 21.91
N GLU A 67 10.40 -14.30 23.17
CA GLU A 67 9.92 -15.11 24.31
C GLU A 67 8.47 -14.76 24.66
N SER A 68 7.61 -15.77 24.86
CA SER A 68 6.22 -15.58 25.26
C SER A 68 5.85 -16.51 26.42
N PRO A 69 5.12 -16.04 27.45
CA PRO A 69 4.62 -16.90 28.53
C PRO A 69 3.58 -17.89 27.99
N ASP A 70 3.31 -18.97 28.75
CA ASP A 70 2.27 -19.96 28.36
C ASP A 70 0.85 -19.39 28.40
N LYS A 71 0.63 -18.40 29.27
CA LYS A 71 -0.65 -17.67 29.37
C LYS A 71 -0.36 -16.19 29.27
N LEU A 72 -1.14 -15.51 28.43
CA LEU A 72 -0.95 -14.09 28.13
C LEU A 72 -2.29 -13.36 28.16
N VAL A 73 -2.35 -12.23 28.85
CA VAL A 73 -3.50 -11.32 28.78
C VAL A 73 -3.13 -10.16 27.87
N LEU A 74 -3.85 -10.02 26.77
CA LEU A 74 -3.62 -8.98 25.76
C LEU A 74 -4.71 -7.94 25.79
N ARG A 75 -4.30 -6.68 25.72
CA ARG A 75 -5.16 -5.53 25.44
C ARG A 75 -5.34 -5.37 23.93
N LEU A 76 -6.59 -5.31 23.49
CA LEU A 76 -7.03 -5.13 22.11
C LEU A 76 -7.64 -3.73 21.92
N ASP A 77 -7.97 -3.35 20.69
CA ASP A 77 -8.92 -2.26 20.44
C ASP A 77 -10.36 -2.81 20.46
N ASP A 78 -11.35 -1.90 20.54
CA ASP A 78 -12.77 -2.27 20.71
C ASP A 78 -13.31 -3.12 19.54
N GLN A 79 -12.87 -2.84 18.32
CA GLN A 79 -13.30 -3.60 17.14
C GLN A 79 -12.70 -5.01 17.19
N THR A 80 -11.39 -5.12 17.43
CA THR A 80 -10.68 -6.39 17.56
C THR A 80 -11.20 -7.23 18.73
N TYR A 81 -11.52 -6.60 19.86
CA TYR A 81 -12.12 -7.27 21.00
C TYR A 81 -13.52 -7.81 20.68
N SER A 82 -14.33 -7.05 19.93
CA SER A 82 -15.69 -7.45 19.56
C SER A 82 -15.68 -8.63 18.59
N ASP A 83 -14.84 -8.58 17.55
CA ASP A 83 -14.76 -9.59 16.49
C ASP A 83 -14.16 -10.94 16.94
N LEU A 84 -13.47 -10.96 18.08
CA LEU A 84 -12.80 -12.16 18.59
C LEU A 84 -13.80 -13.21 19.11
N THR A 85 -13.55 -14.48 18.80
CA THR A 85 -14.32 -15.64 19.26
C THR A 85 -13.54 -16.41 20.31
N VAL A 86 -14.13 -16.63 21.48
CA VAL A 86 -13.54 -17.49 22.52
C VAL A 86 -13.55 -18.95 22.06
N GLY A 87 -12.45 -19.65 22.29
CA GLY A 87 -12.20 -21.03 21.85
C GLY A 87 -11.48 -21.13 20.50
N GLN A 88 -11.40 -20.04 19.74
CA GLN A 88 -10.71 -20.01 18.45
C GLN A 88 -9.21 -19.77 18.62
N ALA A 89 -8.41 -20.37 17.72
CA ALA A 89 -6.98 -20.15 17.63
C ALA A 89 -6.66 -18.93 16.76
N TYR A 90 -5.72 -18.12 17.23
CA TYR A 90 -5.26 -16.91 16.56
C TYR A 90 -3.73 -16.86 16.54
N ILE A 91 -3.17 -16.18 15.55
CA ILE A 91 -1.79 -15.73 15.56
C ILE A 91 -1.78 -14.22 15.75
N PHE A 92 -0.93 -13.74 16.65
CA PHE A 92 -0.81 -12.33 16.93
C PHE A 92 0.62 -11.89 17.17
N ALA A 93 0.88 -10.63 16.84
CA ALA A 93 2.07 -9.92 17.23
C ALA A 93 1.74 -8.95 18.37
N TRP A 94 2.54 -8.95 19.43
CA TRP A 94 2.28 -8.19 20.64
C TRP A 94 3.54 -7.57 21.22
N THR A 95 3.34 -6.56 22.05
CA THR A 95 4.41 -5.88 22.78
C THR A 95 3.94 -5.53 24.19
N ASP A 96 4.84 -5.64 25.16
CA ASP A 96 4.69 -5.08 26.51
C ASP A 96 5.31 -3.69 26.61
N GLN A 97 5.77 -3.10 25.49
CA GLN A 97 6.43 -1.82 25.48
C GLN A 97 5.64 -0.77 24.72
N ARG A 98 5.74 0.48 25.17
CA ARG A 98 5.24 1.64 24.46
C ARG A 98 6.37 2.60 24.14
N LYS A 99 6.23 3.31 23.03
CA LYS A 99 7.17 4.36 22.65
C LYS A 99 6.96 5.58 23.54
N VAL A 100 8.04 6.08 24.14
CA VAL A 100 7.99 7.31 24.95
C VAL A 100 7.77 8.50 24.02
N ALA A 101 6.67 9.25 24.22
CA ALA A 101 6.26 10.32 23.31
C ALA A 101 7.32 11.43 23.13
N LEU A 102 8.06 11.73 24.21
CA LEU A 102 9.04 12.81 24.25
C LEU A 102 10.45 12.39 23.81
N LEU A 103 10.74 11.08 23.74
CA LEU A 103 12.09 10.57 23.48
C LEU A 103 12.12 9.74 22.20
N ARG A 104 13.04 10.09 21.29
CA ARG A 104 13.21 9.33 20.04
C ARG A 104 13.81 7.96 20.34
N LYS A 105 13.16 6.91 19.84
CA LYS A 105 13.61 5.50 19.89
C LYS A 105 13.71 4.90 21.30
N VAL A 106 13.16 5.57 22.32
CA VAL A 106 13.06 4.99 23.67
C VAL A 106 11.73 4.29 23.80
N HIS A 107 11.79 3.05 24.26
CA HIS A 107 10.64 2.25 24.63
C HIS A 107 10.68 2.00 26.14
N GLU A 108 9.53 2.06 26.77
CA GLU A 108 9.35 1.72 28.18
C GLU A 108 8.27 0.64 28.30
N ILE A 109 8.26 -0.09 29.41
CA ILE A 109 7.19 -1.06 29.69
C ILE A 109 5.87 -0.31 29.78
N ASP A 110 4.86 -0.77 29.04
CA ASP A 110 3.51 -0.22 29.06
C ASP A 110 2.87 -0.53 30.42
N PRO A 111 2.55 0.49 31.25
CA PRO A 111 1.90 0.26 32.54
C PRO A 111 0.51 -0.37 32.40
N ASP A 112 -0.14 -0.23 31.23
CA ASP A 112 -1.45 -0.84 30.97
C ASP A 112 -1.33 -2.33 30.62
N GLY A 113 -0.11 -2.82 30.40
CA GLY A 113 0.23 -4.19 30.09
C GLY A 113 0.32 -4.49 28.58
N PRO A 114 0.57 -5.77 28.24
CA PRO A 114 0.75 -6.21 26.85
C PRO A 114 -0.40 -5.84 25.93
N SER A 115 -0.07 -5.40 24.72
CA SER A 115 -1.06 -5.03 23.69
C SER A 115 -0.68 -5.57 22.31
N VAL A 116 -1.69 -5.76 21.45
CA VAL A 116 -1.47 -6.16 20.06
C VAL A 116 -0.91 -4.99 19.25
N VAL A 117 0.17 -5.27 18.51
CA VAL A 117 0.86 -4.25 17.72
C VAL A 117 -0.01 -3.81 16.54
N SER A 118 0.09 -2.52 16.21
CA SER A 118 -0.40 -2.01 14.93
C SER A 118 0.67 -2.23 13.87
N VAL A 119 0.30 -2.86 12.76
CA VAL A 119 1.24 -3.03 11.63
C VAL A 119 1.38 -1.70 10.90
N ARG A 120 2.62 -1.28 10.66
CA ARG A 120 2.90 0.02 10.06
C ARG A 120 2.33 0.07 8.63
N GLY A 121 1.52 1.09 8.35
CA GLY A 121 0.89 1.26 7.04
C GLY A 121 -0.39 0.44 6.84
N LEU A 122 -0.79 -0.38 7.82
CA LEU A 122 -2.09 -1.03 7.85
C LEU A 122 -3.01 -0.36 8.87
N SER A 123 -4.31 -0.41 8.61
CA SER A 123 -5.34 0.08 9.53
C SER A 123 -5.71 -0.95 10.61
N THR A 124 -5.23 -2.19 10.45
CA THR A 124 -5.62 -3.35 11.25
C THR A 124 -4.53 -3.73 12.26
N LYS A 125 -4.97 -4.33 13.37
CA LYS A 125 -4.09 -4.92 14.38
C LYS A 125 -3.53 -6.26 13.91
N ALA A 126 -2.33 -6.60 14.37
CA ALA A 126 -1.69 -7.87 14.10
C ALA A 126 -2.31 -9.02 14.91
N LEU A 127 -3.58 -9.33 14.64
CA LEU A 127 -4.31 -10.47 15.15
C LEU A 127 -5.04 -11.13 13.97
N TYR A 128 -4.68 -12.35 13.66
CA TYR A 128 -5.12 -13.09 12.47
C TYR A 128 -5.70 -14.43 12.89
N GLU A 129 -6.68 -14.92 12.15
CA GLU A 129 -7.11 -16.31 12.33
C GLU A 129 -5.95 -17.27 12.08
N ASP A 130 -5.85 -18.31 12.89
CA ASP A 130 -4.81 -19.31 12.73
C ASP A 130 -5.06 -20.19 11.48
N SER A 131 -4.09 -20.20 10.56
CA SER A 131 -4.09 -21.04 9.37
C SER A 131 -2.68 -21.54 9.03
N PRO A 132 -2.53 -22.69 8.36
CA PRO A 132 -1.22 -23.19 7.93
C PRO A 132 -0.41 -22.18 7.11
N GLU A 133 -1.08 -21.38 6.28
CA GLU A 133 -0.46 -20.37 5.43
C GLU A 133 0.10 -19.22 6.26
N ILE A 134 -0.68 -18.66 7.19
CA ILE A 134 -0.20 -17.56 8.04
C ILE A 134 0.90 -18.03 8.99
N ARG A 135 0.84 -19.28 9.49
CA ARG A 135 1.92 -19.93 10.26
C ARG A 135 3.19 -20.04 9.43
N SER A 136 3.06 -20.51 8.19
CA SER A 136 4.18 -20.65 7.24
C SER A 136 4.84 -19.31 6.95
N LEU A 137 4.04 -18.24 6.78
CA LEU A 137 4.51 -16.88 6.51
C LEU A 137 5.22 -16.23 7.71
N LEU A 138 4.74 -16.47 8.93
CA LEU A 138 5.30 -15.87 10.16
C LEU A 138 6.42 -16.69 10.79
N THR A 139 6.67 -17.91 10.30
CA THR A 139 7.82 -18.72 10.71
C THR A 139 9.09 -18.12 10.08
N PRO A 140 10.08 -17.69 10.88
CA PRO A 140 11.33 -17.18 10.34
C PRO A 140 11.99 -18.21 9.41
N ARG A 141 12.23 -17.84 8.15
CA ARG A 141 12.95 -18.67 7.19
C ARG A 141 14.18 -17.94 6.70
N ASN A 142 15.26 -18.68 6.52
CA ASN A 142 16.40 -18.23 5.73
C ASN A 142 16.00 -18.33 4.26
N MET A 143 15.38 -17.26 3.76
CA MET A 143 14.98 -17.11 2.35
C MET A 143 16.22 -17.08 1.46
N SER A 144 16.68 -18.23 0.97
CA SER A 144 17.85 -18.29 0.08
C SER A 144 17.61 -19.08 -1.21
N SER A 145 16.45 -19.73 -1.37
CA SER A 145 16.12 -20.53 -2.55
C SER A 145 14.88 -20.01 -3.29
N ALA A 146 14.84 -20.27 -4.61
CA ALA A 146 13.66 -20.00 -5.44
C ALA A 146 12.43 -20.78 -4.97
N ASP A 147 12.63 -21.99 -4.42
CA ASP A 147 11.57 -22.82 -3.86
C ASP A 147 10.92 -22.16 -2.63
N ASP A 148 11.69 -21.44 -1.81
CA ASP A 148 11.16 -20.71 -0.67
C ASP A 148 10.30 -19.52 -1.10
N ALA A 149 10.75 -18.78 -2.12
CA ALA A 149 9.97 -17.68 -2.71
C ALA A 149 8.66 -18.20 -3.31
N ALA A 150 8.69 -19.32 -4.03
CA ALA A 150 7.49 -19.94 -4.60
C ALA A 150 6.47 -20.31 -3.50
N ARG A 151 6.94 -20.94 -2.41
CA ARG A 151 6.07 -21.28 -1.26
C ARG A 151 5.54 -20.05 -0.54
N GLU A 152 6.33 -18.99 -0.40
CA GLU A 152 5.85 -17.73 0.18
C GLU A 152 4.73 -17.13 -0.69
N ILE A 153 4.93 -17.07 -2.01
CA ILE A 153 3.92 -16.57 -2.94
C ILE A 153 2.64 -17.40 -2.85
N ASP A 154 2.74 -18.73 -2.81
CA ASP A 154 1.58 -19.62 -2.67
C ASP A 154 0.81 -19.35 -1.38
N ALA A 155 1.51 -19.21 -0.26
CA ALA A 155 0.89 -18.90 1.03
C ALA A 155 0.23 -17.50 1.03
N LEU A 156 0.87 -16.49 0.44
CA LEU A 156 0.29 -15.15 0.29
C LEU A 156 -1.00 -15.19 -0.53
N LEU A 157 -0.98 -15.86 -1.69
CA LEU A 157 -2.12 -15.94 -2.60
C LEU A 157 -3.28 -16.76 -2.01
N ALA A 158 -2.97 -17.86 -1.31
CA ALA A 158 -3.97 -18.65 -0.61
C ALA A 158 -4.64 -17.83 0.50
N GLN A 159 -3.86 -17.05 1.26
CA GLN A 159 -4.39 -16.23 2.33
C GLN A 159 -5.24 -15.05 1.82
N MET A 160 -4.91 -14.48 0.64
CA MET A 160 -5.72 -13.42 0.01
C MET A 160 -7.17 -13.85 -0.26
N LYS A 161 -7.37 -15.15 -0.54
CA LYS A 161 -8.68 -15.73 -0.84
C LYS A 161 -9.57 -15.93 0.40
N ARG A 162 -9.01 -15.88 1.61
CA ARG A 162 -9.77 -16.02 2.85
C ARG A 162 -10.62 -14.79 3.13
N GLU A 163 -11.66 -14.96 3.95
CA GLU A 163 -12.58 -13.87 4.32
C GLU A 163 -12.00 -12.92 5.38
N ASP A 164 -10.99 -13.36 6.15
CA ASP A 164 -10.32 -12.54 7.17
C ASP A 164 -9.68 -11.29 6.54
N VAL A 165 -10.30 -10.13 6.79
CA VAL A 165 -9.88 -8.83 6.28
C VAL A 165 -8.50 -8.45 6.80
N ARG A 166 -8.20 -8.72 8.08
CA ARG A 166 -6.90 -8.38 8.68
C ARG A 166 -5.78 -9.16 8.02
N SER A 167 -6.04 -10.45 7.77
CA SER A 167 -5.08 -11.28 7.09
C SER A 167 -4.90 -10.86 5.63
N ARG A 168 -5.99 -10.51 4.93
CA ARG A 168 -5.92 -10.00 3.55
C ARG A 168 -5.11 -8.69 3.47
N ASP A 169 -5.33 -7.74 4.37
CA ASP A 169 -4.55 -6.49 4.46
C ASP A 169 -3.05 -6.79 4.55
N LEU A 170 -2.68 -7.71 5.46
CA LEU A 170 -1.29 -8.11 5.69
C LEU A 170 -0.66 -8.66 4.41
N VAL A 171 -1.26 -9.67 3.79
CA VAL A 171 -0.63 -10.39 2.68
C VAL A 171 -0.61 -9.58 1.38
N VAL A 172 -1.59 -8.69 1.17
CA VAL A 172 -1.56 -7.75 0.04
C VAL A 172 -0.44 -6.72 0.22
N ALA A 173 -0.29 -6.16 1.43
CA ALA A 173 0.80 -5.24 1.71
C ALA A 173 2.18 -5.91 1.65
N GLN A 174 2.27 -7.15 2.12
CA GLN A 174 3.47 -7.98 2.01
C GLN A 174 3.90 -8.14 0.55
N LEU A 175 3.01 -8.61 -0.32
CA LEU A 175 3.32 -8.79 -1.73
C LEU A 175 3.67 -7.45 -2.42
N PHE A 176 3.02 -6.35 -2.02
CA PHE A 176 3.29 -5.02 -2.59
C PHE A 176 4.64 -4.44 -2.17
N LEU A 177 5.05 -4.64 -0.92
CA LEU A 177 6.28 -4.09 -0.38
C LEU A 177 7.51 -4.99 -0.62
N LYS A 178 7.29 -6.21 -1.12
CA LYS A 178 8.33 -7.18 -1.49
C LYS A 178 8.38 -7.42 -3.01
N PRO A 179 8.86 -6.44 -3.80
CA PRO A 179 8.78 -6.43 -5.26
C PRO A 179 9.40 -7.65 -5.94
N GLU A 180 10.45 -8.21 -5.35
CA GLU A 180 11.18 -9.38 -5.84
C GLU A 180 10.30 -10.63 -5.95
N LEU A 181 9.25 -10.76 -5.12
CA LEU A 181 8.31 -11.89 -5.21
C LEU A 181 7.49 -11.84 -6.49
N SER A 182 7.07 -10.63 -6.90
CA SER A 182 6.25 -10.48 -8.10
C SER A 182 7.03 -10.89 -9.37
N GLY A 183 8.33 -10.60 -9.43
CA GLY A 183 9.20 -11.02 -10.53
C GLY A 183 9.46 -12.54 -10.60
N GLN A 184 9.23 -13.26 -9.50
CA GLN A 184 9.46 -14.71 -9.37
C GLN A 184 8.19 -15.54 -9.53
N MET A 185 7.04 -14.90 -9.81
CA MET A 185 5.77 -15.63 -9.95
C MET A 185 5.79 -16.61 -11.12
N SER A 186 5.23 -17.80 -10.90
CA SER A 186 4.92 -18.76 -11.96
C SER A 186 3.62 -18.40 -12.69
N ARG A 187 3.35 -19.08 -13.82
CA ARG A 187 2.09 -18.97 -14.56
C ARG A 187 0.87 -19.24 -13.67
N ALA A 188 0.90 -20.33 -12.90
CA ALA A 188 -0.20 -20.72 -12.03
C ALA A 188 -0.47 -19.70 -10.91
N GLN A 189 0.60 -19.08 -10.38
CA GLN A 189 0.50 -18.01 -9.38
C GLN A 189 -0.06 -16.73 -9.99
N ALA A 190 0.35 -16.37 -11.21
CA ALA A 190 -0.23 -15.24 -11.94
C ALA A 190 -1.72 -15.43 -12.23
N ASP A 191 -2.14 -16.64 -12.63
CA ASP A 191 -3.56 -16.97 -12.83
C ASP A 191 -4.35 -16.91 -11.52
N THR A 192 -3.73 -17.31 -10.41
CA THR A 192 -4.32 -17.19 -9.06
C THR A 192 -4.46 -15.73 -8.64
N LEU A 193 -3.45 -14.89 -8.86
CA LEU A 193 -3.51 -13.45 -8.61
C LEU A 193 -4.62 -12.79 -9.43
N ARG A 194 -4.78 -13.20 -10.70
CA ARG A 194 -5.88 -12.74 -11.55
C ARG A 194 -7.24 -13.12 -10.96
N GLN A 195 -7.40 -14.33 -10.42
CA GLN A 195 -8.65 -14.72 -9.73
C GLN A 195 -8.91 -13.84 -8.51
N VAL A 196 -7.88 -13.56 -7.69
CA VAL A 196 -7.98 -12.68 -6.51
C VAL A 196 -8.44 -11.28 -6.89
N LEU A 197 -7.89 -10.69 -7.96
CA LEU A 197 -8.29 -9.37 -8.44
C LEU A 197 -9.79 -9.28 -8.81
N ASN A 198 -10.36 -10.39 -9.26
CA ASN A 198 -11.77 -10.51 -9.63
C ASN A 198 -12.70 -10.85 -8.46
N MET A 199 -12.18 -11.09 -7.25
CA MET A 199 -13.01 -11.39 -6.09
C MET A 199 -13.92 -10.22 -5.71
N PRO A 200 -15.20 -10.48 -5.37
CA PRO A 200 -16.08 -9.46 -4.82
C PRO A 200 -15.56 -9.01 -3.44
N GLY A 201 -15.78 -7.74 -3.09
CA GLY A 201 -15.40 -7.19 -1.79
C GLY A 201 -13.92 -6.82 -1.63
N LEU A 202 -13.10 -6.94 -2.68
CA LEU A 202 -11.74 -6.40 -2.65
C LEU A 202 -11.78 -4.86 -2.59
N SER A 203 -11.15 -4.27 -1.57
CA SER A 203 -11.09 -2.81 -1.42
C SER A 203 -10.32 -2.17 -2.60
N ALA A 204 -10.61 -0.89 -2.88
CA ALA A 204 -9.90 -0.16 -3.93
C ALA A 204 -8.38 -0.10 -3.70
N GLN A 205 -7.94 0.02 -2.43
CA GLN A 205 -6.53 0.03 -2.08
C GLN A 205 -5.87 -1.33 -2.31
N HIS A 206 -6.54 -2.44 -1.97
CA HIS A 206 -5.99 -3.77 -2.24
C HIS A 206 -5.88 -4.04 -3.73
N ARG A 207 -6.92 -3.67 -4.49
CA ARG A 207 -6.88 -3.78 -5.94
C ARG A 207 -5.73 -2.99 -6.53
N ASP A 208 -5.52 -1.75 -6.07
CA ASP A 208 -4.39 -0.92 -6.52
C ASP A 208 -3.04 -1.58 -6.22
N ASN A 209 -2.82 -2.01 -4.98
CA ASN A 209 -1.59 -2.68 -4.56
C ASN A 209 -1.32 -3.95 -5.40
N LEU A 210 -2.33 -4.80 -5.59
CA LEU A 210 -2.20 -6.03 -6.37
C LEU A 210 -1.94 -5.75 -7.86
N LEU A 211 -2.57 -4.72 -8.44
CA LEU A 211 -2.29 -4.31 -9.82
C LEU A 211 -0.87 -3.77 -9.97
N GLN A 212 -0.35 -3.04 -8.97
CA GLN A 212 1.04 -2.58 -8.98
C GLN A 212 2.03 -3.73 -8.79
N SER A 213 1.70 -4.75 -7.99
CA SER A 213 2.49 -5.98 -7.90
C SER A 213 2.47 -6.76 -9.22
N ALA A 214 1.30 -6.94 -9.84
CA ALA A 214 1.16 -7.60 -11.13
C ALA A 214 2.01 -6.93 -12.23
N LEU A 215 2.11 -5.59 -12.21
CA LEU A 215 2.94 -4.85 -13.17
C LEU A 215 4.45 -5.15 -13.03
N ARG A 216 4.88 -5.80 -11.95
CA ARG A 216 6.29 -6.19 -11.73
C ARG A 216 6.57 -7.64 -12.13
N MET A 217 5.55 -8.41 -12.50
CA MET A 217 5.73 -9.77 -13.01
C MET A 217 6.45 -9.77 -14.36
N ASN A 218 6.98 -10.93 -14.75
CA ASN A 218 7.51 -11.15 -16.09
C ASN A 218 6.46 -10.81 -17.16
N GLU A 219 6.90 -10.21 -18.27
CA GLU A 219 6.02 -9.64 -19.28
C GLU A 219 5.06 -10.69 -19.88
N GLU A 220 5.57 -11.88 -20.18
CA GLU A 220 4.81 -13.02 -20.72
C GLU A 220 3.68 -13.49 -19.78
N LEU A 221 3.79 -13.20 -18.47
CA LEU A 221 2.81 -13.59 -17.48
C LEU A 221 1.71 -12.55 -17.28
N ARG A 222 1.98 -11.27 -17.53
CA ARG A 222 1.05 -10.16 -17.29
C ARG A 222 0.32 -9.67 -18.54
N THR A 223 0.90 -9.86 -19.72
CA THR A 223 0.30 -9.46 -20.99
C THR A 223 -0.50 -10.63 -21.59
N PRO A 224 -1.72 -10.42 -22.13
CA PRO A 224 -2.46 -9.15 -22.28
C PRO A 224 -3.42 -8.84 -21.12
N TRP A 225 -3.64 -9.77 -20.19
CA TRP A 225 -4.75 -9.67 -19.24
C TRP A 225 -4.64 -8.48 -18.28
N LEU A 226 -3.43 -8.06 -17.92
CA LEU A 226 -3.24 -6.93 -16.98
C LEU A 226 -3.63 -5.59 -17.64
N ALA A 227 -3.37 -5.42 -18.93
CA ALA A 227 -3.81 -4.25 -19.67
C ALA A 227 -5.34 -4.20 -19.71
N GLU A 228 -6.01 -5.33 -19.95
CA GLU A 228 -7.46 -5.44 -19.89
C GLU A 228 -8.02 -5.08 -18.50
N GLU A 229 -7.32 -5.46 -17.43
CA GLU A 229 -7.75 -5.11 -16.08
C GLU A 229 -7.62 -3.62 -15.78
N TYR A 230 -6.56 -2.96 -16.27
CA TYR A 230 -6.45 -1.51 -16.20
C TYR A 230 -7.56 -0.81 -16.99
N ARG A 231 -7.88 -1.29 -18.20
CA ARG A 231 -9.00 -0.76 -19.00
C ARG A 231 -10.30 -0.87 -18.21
N ARG A 232 -10.57 -2.03 -17.61
CA ARG A 232 -11.78 -2.25 -16.79
C ARG A 232 -11.86 -1.29 -15.62
N VAL A 233 -10.78 -1.07 -14.88
CA VAL A 233 -10.74 -0.11 -13.77
C VAL A 233 -11.03 1.31 -14.26
N ILE A 234 -10.43 1.73 -15.38
CA ILE A 234 -10.68 3.05 -15.97
C ILE A 234 -12.14 3.19 -16.42
N ILE A 235 -12.73 2.17 -17.04
CA ILE A 235 -14.13 2.19 -17.47
C ILE A 235 -15.07 2.30 -16.25
N LEU A 236 -14.85 1.49 -15.22
CA LEU A 236 -15.74 1.43 -14.04
C LEU A 236 -15.63 2.66 -13.15
N HIS A 237 -14.43 3.21 -13.00
CA HIS A 237 -14.15 4.23 -11.99
C HIS A 237 -13.75 5.59 -12.59
N GLY A 238 -13.33 5.65 -13.85
CA GLY A 238 -12.90 6.89 -14.51
C GLY A 238 -14.05 7.79 -14.95
N ALA A 239 -15.24 7.24 -15.22
CA ALA A 239 -16.40 7.98 -15.72
C ALA A 239 -17.18 8.74 -14.62
N ARG A 240 -16.98 8.41 -13.34
CA ARG A 240 -17.68 9.08 -12.23
C ARG A 240 -16.85 10.26 -11.75
N HIS A 241 -17.31 11.46 -12.09
CA HIS A 241 -16.69 12.75 -11.79
C HIS A 241 -16.56 13.11 -10.29
N ASP A 242 -16.70 12.14 -9.36
CA ASP A 242 -16.54 12.35 -7.92
C ASP A 242 -15.33 11.57 -7.39
N LEU A 243 -14.25 12.31 -7.15
CA LEU A 243 -12.93 11.82 -6.81
C LEU A 243 -12.53 12.19 -5.36
N ASN A 244 -13.51 12.38 -4.47
CA ASN A 244 -13.30 12.67 -3.04
C ASN A 244 -13.06 11.43 -2.15
N SER A 245 -12.84 10.25 -2.74
CA SER A 245 -12.54 8.99 -2.02
C SER A 245 -11.17 8.42 -2.44
N PHE A 246 -10.80 7.21 -2.02
CA PHE A 246 -9.54 6.52 -2.41
C PHE A 246 -9.49 6.09 -3.91
N VAL A 247 -10.57 6.25 -4.66
CA VAL A 247 -10.69 5.92 -6.10
C VAL A 247 -9.69 6.64 -7.05
N PRO A 248 -9.28 7.91 -6.83
CA PRO A 248 -8.35 8.60 -7.72
C PRO A 248 -6.96 7.97 -7.73
N GLY A 249 -6.53 7.37 -6.61
CA GLY A 249 -5.27 6.64 -6.54
C GLY A 249 -5.26 5.45 -7.48
N LEU A 250 -6.28 4.59 -7.35
CA LEU A 250 -6.49 3.43 -8.21
C LEU A 250 -6.60 3.80 -9.69
N VAL A 251 -7.40 4.81 -10.05
CA VAL A 251 -7.55 5.25 -11.45
C VAL A 251 -6.24 5.82 -12.00
N LYS A 252 -5.54 6.66 -11.22
CA LYS A 252 -4.24 7.23 -11.61
C LYS A 252 -3.21 6.13 -11.85
N ASN A 253 -3.10 5.18 -10.94
CA ASN A 253 -2.16 4.07 -11.05
C ASN A 253 -2.53 3.11 -12.19
N SER A 254 -3.82 2.93 -12.46
CA SER A 254 -4.29 2.15 -13.61
C SER A 254 -3.99 2.84 -14.94
N ALA A 255 -4.20 4.15 -15.04
CA ALA A 255 -3.80 4.92 -16.22
C ALA A 255 -2.28 4.87 -16.43
N LYS A 256 -1.49 4.96 -15.35
CA LYS A 256 -0.03 4.81 -15.40
C LYS A 256 0.41 3.41 -15.84
N GLY A 257 -0.28 2.37 -15.37
CA GLY A 257 -0.03 0.99 -15.77
C GLY A 257 -0.36 0.75 -17.23
N LEU A 258 -1.53 1.21 -17.69
CA LEU A 258 -1.94 1.11 -19.09
C LEU A 258 -0.97 1.87 -20.02
N GLY A 259 -0.44 3.02 -19.60
CA GLY A 259 0.60 3.72 -20.37
C GLY A 259 1.97 3.01 -20.41
N GLN A 260 2.18 1.91 -19.68
CA GLN A 260 3.41 1.11 -19.72
C GLN A 260 3.27 -0.18 -20.54
N ILE A 261 2.07 -0.78 -20.56
CA ILE A 261 1.83 -2.09 -21.17
C ILE A 261 0.66 -2.12 -22.15
N GLY A 262 0.01 -0.98 -22.38
CA GLY A 262 -1.11 -0.82 -23.30
C GLY A 262 -0.66 -0.57 -24.73
N GLU A 263 -1.63 -0.26 -25.58
CA GLU A 263 -1.48 -0.08 -27.03
C GLU A 263 -1.89 1.34 -27.45
N PRO A 264 -1.50 1.81 -28.64
CA PRO A 264 -1.91 3.13 -29.13
C PRO A 264 -3.43 3.36 -29.12
N ALA A 265 -4.23 2.29 -29.32
CA ALA A 265 -5.69 2.36 -29.23
C ALA A 265 -6.21 2.77 -27.83
N ASP A 266 -5.42 2.58 -26.77
CA ASP A 266 -5.79 2.96 -25.40
C ASP A 266 -5.79 4.47 -25.16
N VAL A 267 -5.27 5.27 -26.11
CA VAL A 267 -5.33 6.74 -26.02
C VAL A 267 -6.78 7.23 -25.99
N GLU A 268 -7.69 6.58 -26.74
CA GLU A 268 -9.11 6.94 -26.70
C GLU A 268 -9.67 6.77 -25.28
N LEU A 269 -9.42 5.61 -24.68
CA LEU A 269 -9.89 5.30 -23.33
C LEU A 269 -9.21 6.19 -22.27
N LEU A 270 -7.97 6.60 -22.45
CA LEU A 270 -7.32 7.51 -21.50
C LEU A 270 -7.86 8.95 -21.64
N SER A 271 -8.36 9.33 -22.82
CA SER A 271 -8.82 10.70 -23.08
C SER A 271 -10.05 11.12 -22.25
N ILE A 272 -10.91 10.18 -21.85
CA ILE A 272 -12.02 10.45 -20.91
C ILE A 272 -11.52 10.97 -19.56
N LEU A 273 -10.30 10.58 -19.13
CA LEU A 273 -9.72 11.03 -17.87
C LEU A 273 -9.25 12.49 -17.89
N LEU A 274 -9.18 13.14 -19.07
CA LEU A 274 -8.87 14.57 -19.18
C LEU A 274 -9.99 15.45 -18.62
N TYR A 275 -11.20 14.90 -18.49
CA TYR A 275 -12.37 15.58 -17.92
C TYR A 275 -12.58 15.24 -16.43
N ALA A 276 -11.60 14.58 -15.80
CA ALA A 276 -11.65 14.29 -14.37
C ALA A 276 -11.51 15.58 -13.53
N ASN A 277 -12.27 15.65 -12.43
CA ASN A 277 -12.18 16.74 -11.45
C ASN A 277 -10.87 16.72 -10.64
N ASN A 278 -10.08 15.64 -10.74
CA ASN A 278 -8.77 15.52 -10.13
C ASN A 278 -7.67 15.84 -11.17
N PRO A 279 -6.94 16.96 -11.05
CA PRO A 279 -5.91 17.33 -12.00
C PRO A 279 -4.75 16.32 -12.05
N GLY A 280 -4.50 15.59 -10.96
CA GLY A 280 -3.49 14.54 -10.89
C GLY A 280 -3.82 13.32 -11.75
N VAL A 281 -5.11 13.00 -11.93
CA VAL A 281 -5.57 11.92 -12.83
C VAL A 281 -5.36 12.34 -14.29
N ALA A 282 -5.82 13.53 -14.67
CA ALA A 282 -5.64 14.06 -16.04
C ALA A 282 -4.16 14.18 -16.42
N ARG A 283 -3.31 14.70 -15.51
CA ARG A 283 -1.86 14.78 -15.72
C ARG A 283 -1.23 13.42 -16.01
N VAL A 284 -1.64 12.37 -15.29
CA VAL A 284 -1.11 11.02 -15.51
C VAL A 284 -1.66 10.42 -16.79
N ALA A 285 -2.95 10.61 -17.09
CA ALA A 285 -3.55 10.19 -18.34
C ALA A 285 -2.80 10.78 -19.55
N LEU A 286 -2.50 12.08 -19.54
CA LEU A 286 -1.70 12.72 -20.58
C LEU A 286 -0.32 12.08 -20.75
N ARG A 287 0.42 11.86 -19.65
CA ARG A 287 1.74 11.22 -19.72
C ARG A 287 1.67 9.79 -20.24
N SER A 288 0.60 9.07 -19.91
CA SER A 288 0.37 7.72 -20.41
C SER A 288 0.01 7.74 -21.90
N MET A 289 -0.87 8.65 -22.33
CA MET A 289 -1.20 8.84 -23.75
C MET A 289 0.02 9.22 -24.56
N ASP A 290 0.86 10.14 -24.06
CA ASP A 290 2.08 10.61 -24.71
C ASP A 290 3.09 9.47 -24.98
N ARG A 291 3.17 8.50 -24.06
CA ARG A 291 4.00 7.30 -24.23
C ARG A 291 3.46 6.32 -25.26
N LEU A 292 2.14 6.26 -25.42
CA LEU A 292 1.48 5.33 -26.34
C LEU A 292 1.41 5.91 -27.75
N ASP A 293 0.97 7.15 -27.88
CA ASP A 293 0.94 7.94 -29.12
C ASP A 293 0.87 9.44 -28.77
N ARG A 294 2.00 10.12 -28.94
CA ARG A 294 2.13 11.56 -28.68
C ARG A 294 1.27 12.43 -29.58
N ALA A 295 1.11 12.09 -30.86
CA ALA A 295 0.34 12.91 -31.79
C ALA A 295 -1.14 12.87 -31.41
N ALA A 296 -1.67 11.68 -31.12
CA ALA A 296 -3.02 11.52 -30.61
C ALA A 296 -3.19 12.19 -29.23
N ALA A 297 -2.17 12.13 -28.36
CA ALA A 297 -2.23 12.77 -27.04
C ALA A 297 -2.39 14.30 -27.12
N VAL A 298 -1.61 14.95 -27.98
CA VAL A 298 -1.68 16.40 -28.22
C VAL A 298 -3.06 16.80 -28.75
N ALA A 299 -3.55 16.11 -29.79
CA ALA A 299 -4.85 16.40 -30.39
C ALA A 299 -6.01 16.27 -29.37
N ARG A 300 -5.96 15.29 -28.47
CA ARG A 300 -6.97 15.11 -27.43
C ARG A 300 -6.90 16.17 -26.33
N ALA A 301 -5.70 16.63 -25.98
CA ALA A 301 -5.51 17.71 -25.03
C ALA A 301 -6.06 19.04 -25.58
N GLU A 302 -5.78 19.37 -26.84
CA GLU A 302 -6.33 20.55 -27.53
C GLU A 302 -7.85 20.53 -27.53
N GLN A 303 -8.44 19.41 -27.98
CA GLN A 303 -9.89 19.22 -28.01
C GLN A 303 -10.54 19.41 -26.62
N ALA A 304 -9.90 18.90 -25.56
CA ALA A 304 -10.42 19.02 -24.20
C ALA A 304 -10.39 20.47 -23.70
N VAL A 305 -9.36 21.25 -24.05
CA VAL A 305 -9.27 22.68 -23.70
C VAL A 305 -10.33 23.48 -24.46
N GLU A 306 -10.51 23.22 -25.76
CA GLU A 306 -11.47 23.93 -26.63
C GLU A 306 -12.93 23.73 -26.20
N ARG A 307 -13.33 22.50 -25.85
CA ARG A 307 -14.71 22.18 -25.43
C ARG A 307 -15.15 22.87 -24.13
N GLY A 308 -14.21 23.37 -23.35
CA GLY A 308 -14.48 24.23 -22.20
C GLY A 308 -15.01 23.54 -20.94
N TRP A 309 -15.50 22.29 -21.01
CA TRP A 309 -16.07 21.52 -19.90
C TRP A 309 -15.04 20.85 -18.97
N VAL A 310 -13.86 21.46 -18.83
CA VAL A 310 -12.77 20.97 -17.98
C VAL A 310 -12.63 21.85 -16.75
N ALA A 311 -12.52 21.24 -15.57
CA ALA A 311 -12.30 21.95 -14.31
C ALA A 311 -11.06 22.85 -14.39
N LYS A 312 -11.11 24.04 -13.77
CA LYS A 312 -10.06 25.06 -13.87
C LYS A 312 -8.65 24.55 -13.59
N GLN A 313 -8.48 23.71 -12.57
CA GLN A 313 -7.18 23.14 -12.22
C GLN A 313 -6.72 22.10 -13.25
N THR A 314 -7.63 21.27 -13.74
CA THR A 314 -7.34 20.28 -14.79
C THR A 314 -6.96 20.99 -16.10
N ARG A 315 -7.67 22.07 -16.48
CA ARG A 315 -7.34 22.87 -17.66
C ARG A 315 -5.91 23.39 -17.63
N ARG A 316 -5.45 23.90 -16.48
CA ARG A 316 -4.05 24.35 -16.29
C ARG A 316 -3.03 23.24 -16.55
N GLU A 317 -3.35 22.00 -16.20
CA GLU A 317 -2.47 20.86 -16.48
C GLU A 317 -2.42 20.53 -17.98
N LEU A 318 -3.55 20.64 -18.68
CA LEU A 318 -3.62 20.46 -20.14
C LEU A 318 -2.82 21.53 -20.87
N GLU A 319 -3.05 22.81 -20.55
CA GLU A 319 -2.33 23.96 -21.12
C GLU A 319 -0.82 23.82 -20.89
N LYS A 320 -0.40 23.49 -19.66
CA LYS A 320 1.00 23.24 -19.33
C LYS A 320 1.61 22.07 -20.13
N TYR A 321 0.84 21.02 -20.38
CA TYR A 321 1.31 19.90 -21.21
C TYR A 321 1.53 20.35 -22.66
N LEU A 322 0.58 21.08 -23.25
CA LEU A 322 0.66 21.61 -24.62
C LEU A 322 1.85 22.57 -24.79
N GLU A 323 2.04 23.49 -23.84
CA GLU A 323 3.17 24.43 -23.84
C GLU A 323 4.53 23.72 -23.79
N ASN A 324 4.65 22.65 -22.99
CA ASN A 324 5.89 21.88 -22.88
C ASN A 324 6.12 20.97 -24.09
N GLY A 325 5.05 20.42 -24.67
CA GLY A 325 5.10 19.62 -25.90
C GLY A 325 5.58 20.43 -27.11
N SER A 326 5.16 21.69 -27.20
CA SER A 326 5.60 22.65 -28.22
C SER A 326 7.10 22.98 -28.10
N LYS A 327 7.65 23.05 -26.88
CA LYS A 327 9.08 23.36 -26.65
C LYS A 327 10.03 22.19 -26.93
N ALA A 328 9.53 20.96 -26.89
CA ALA A 328 10.34 19.75 -27.14
C ALA A 328 10.35 19.31 -28.62
N GLY A 329 9.61 20.02 -29.49
CA GLY A 329 9.53 19.78 -30.94
C GLY A 329 10.26 20.82 -31.80
N ASN A 330 10.96 21.78 -31.17
CA ASN A 330 11.91 22.70 -31.79
C ASN A 330 13.34 22.33 -31.36
#